data_AF-A0A7C4GAG3-F1
#
_entry.id   AF-A0A7C4GAG3-F1
#
_cell.length_a   1.000
_cell.length_b   1.000
_cell.length_c   1.000
_cell.angle_alpha   90.00
_cell.angle_beta   90.00
_cell.angle_gamma   90.00
#
_symmetry.space_group_name_H-M   'P 1'
#
loop_
_entity.id
_entity.type
_entity.pdbx_description
1 polymer ?
#
loop_
_entity_poly.entity_id
_entity_poly.type
_entity_poly.pdbx_seq_one_letter_code
_entity_poly.pdbx_strand_id
1 'polypeptide(L)'
;MKACVLQNRLEIHPHVRLVFDFHSRPLSAINLVDEPERIALVLRGRSMGGIAPGGWACESLPYLIECDNWGGRMLPEEQMADRSARAKVGRWGYDDIAWLATQPEPFQSDFIQYAHRFVRNADPAAFLQMPLRRTLGKTRIDVAGRLTDSYKANRRGPACPDGRNQEDVIRRLWAGEGPRPDPIRESAGPAVDAAGVHVPQPVVLDGDIQKHLGEAEPDPQSPICRLWHVGGGVFRRRFVMPYAAELTVRVCVGGTRTEVYRAGGITHGADYRLKVRRPAAEVIFTYDHAARRLLSESADADLVG
;
A
#
# COMPACT_ATOMS: atom_id res chain seq x y z
N MET A 1 5.44 17.94 7.85
CA MET A 1 3.98 18.19 7.70
C MET A 1 3.27 16.98 8.30
N LYS A 2 2.78 17.06 9.54
CA LYS A 2 2.02 15.95 10.14
C LYS A 2 0.77 15.76 9.28
N ALA A 3 0.71 14.64 8.55
CA ALA A 3 -0.51 14.28 7.84
C ALA A 3 -1.62 14.21 8.89
N CYS A 4 -2.59 15.10 8.80
CA CYS A 4 -3.85 14.95 9.50
C CYS A 4 -4.50 13.71 8.89
N VAL A 5 -4.17 12.54 9.43
CA VAL A 5 -4.93 11.32 9.19
C VAL A 5 -6.20 11.52 9.97
N LEU A 6 -7.18 12.22 9.37
CA LEU A 6 -8.56 12.13 9.81
C LEU A 6 -8.89 10.65 9.76
N GLN A 7 -8.90 10.03 10.94
CA GLN A 7 -9.42 8.70 11.16
C GLN A 7 -10.93 8.80 10.89
N ASN A 8 -11.32 8.76 9.62
CA ASN A 8 -12.72 8.59 9.25
C ASN A 8 -13.13 7.23 9.79
N ARG A 9 -13.79 7.24 10.96
CA ARG A 9 -14.45 6.06 11.48
C ARG A 9 -15.47 5.61 10.45
N LEU A 10 -15.46 4.31 10.15
CA LEU A 10 -16.44 3.70 9.26
C LEU A 10 -17.80 3.71 9.96
N GLU A 11 -18.57 4.77 9.72
CA GLU A 11 -19.89 5.00 10.31
C GLU A 11 -20.84 5.48 9.22
N ILE A 12 -22.09 5.00 9.27
CA ILE A 12 -23.14 5.58 8.43
C ILE A 12 -23.50 6.93 9.06
N HIS A 13 -23.41 8.00 8.28
CA HIS A 13 -23.89 9.31 8.69
C HIS A 13 -25.28 9.56 8.09
N PRO A 14 -26.38 9.21 8.80
CA PRO A 14 -27.73 9.20 8.22
C PRO A 14 -28.23 10.59 7.78
N HIS A 15 -27.62 11.65 8.30
CA HIS A 15 -27.92 13.04 7.94
C HIS A 15 -27.03 13.60 6.82
N VAL A 16 -26.00 12.87 6.40
CA VAL A 16 -25.11 13.28 5.31
C VAL A 16 -25.69 12.78 3.98
N ARG A 17 -25.95 13.72 3.07
CA ARG A 17 -26.28 13.43 1.67
C ARG A 17 -25.01 13.59 0.83
N LEU A 18 -24.67 12.56 0.08
CA LEU A 18 -23.51 12.54 -0.80
C LEU A 18 -23.89 13.08 -2.19
N VAL A 19 -22.92 13.64 -2.91
CA VAL A 19 -23.14 14.27 -4.23
C VAL A 19 -23.05 13.27 -5.38
N PHE A 20 -22.30 12.18 -5.21
CA PHE A 20 -22.08 11.14 -6.23
C PHE A 20 -22.33 9.74 -5.65
N ASP A 21 -22.64 8.77 -6.51
CA ASP A 21 -22.69 7.34 -6.13
C ASP A 21 -21.29 6.70 -6.01
N PHE A 22 -20.26 7.35 -6.54
CA PHE A 22 -18.85 7.05 -6.30
C PHE A 22 -18.00 8.28 -6.67
N HIS A 23 -16.74 8.32 -6.24
CA HIS A 23 -15.78 9.33 -6.71
C HIS A 23 -14.44 8.70 -7.08
N SER A 24 -13.50 9.51 -7.56
CA SER A 24 -12.14 9.07 -7.85
C SER A 24 -11.10 10.00 -7.24
N ARG A 25 -9.91 9.47 -6.99
CA ARG A 25 -8.74 10.23 -6.55
C ARG A 25 -7.44 9.59 -7.01
N PRO A 26 -6.35 10.36 -7.13
CA PRO A 26 -5.06 9.82 -7.51
C PRO A 26 -4.51 8.85 -6.46
N LEU A 27 -3.68 7.93 -6.94
CA LEU A 27 -2.83 7.06 -6.15
C LEU A 27 -1.94 7.89 -5.23
N SER A 28 -1.76 7.40 -4.01
CA SER A 28 -0.82 7.97 -3.06
C SER A 28 0.28 6.97 -2.78
N ALA A 29 1.52 7.46 -2.80
CA ALA A 29 2.69 6.67 -2.49
C ALA A 29 3.81 7.61 -2.05
N ILE A 30 4.87 7.05 -1.53
CA ILE A 30 6.09 7.76 -1.18
C ILE A 30 7.30 7.12 -1.85
N ASN A 31 8.34 7.92 -2.08
CA ASN A 31 9.59 7.45 -2.66
C ASN A 31 10.38 6.68 -1.59
N LEU A 32 10.84 5.47 -1.91
CA LEU A 32 11.77 4.72 -1.07
C LEU A 32 13.19 5.22 -1.32
N VAL A 33 13.64 6.22 -0.57
CA VAL A 33 14.90 6.95 -0.85
C VAL A 33 16.15 6.06 -0.91
N ASP A 34 16.16 4.99 -0.12
CA ASP A 34 17.25 4.01 -0.08
C ASP A 34 17.25 3.08 -1.33
N GLU A 35 16.12 2.97 -2.03
CA GLU A 35 15.94 2.12 -3.20
C GLU A 35 15.50 2.97 -4.42
N PRO A 36 16.45 3.39 -5.30
CA PRO A 36 16.15 4.34 -6.36
C PRO A 36 14.94 3.92 -7.20
N GLU A 37 14.09 4.91 -7.50
CA GLU A 37 12.90 4.75 -8.35
C GLU A 37 11.79 3.84 -7.81
N ARG A 38 11.96 3.27 -6.63
CA ARG A 38 10.92 2.49 -5.94
C ARG A 38 10.01 3.39 -5.11
N ILE A 39 8.77 2.94 -4.94
CA ILE A 39 7.74 3.62 -4.16
C ILE A 39 6.95 2.63 -3.31
N ALA A 40 6.46 3.08 -2.16
CA ALA A 40 5.49 2.34 -1.36
C ALA A 40 4.16 3.08 -1.35
N LEU A 41 3.06 2.37 -1.64
CA LEU A 41 1.72 2.93 -1.65
C LEU A 41 1.24 3.22 -0.23
N VAL A 42 0.53 4.32 -0.08
CA VAL A 42 -0.08 4.75 1.18
C VAL A 42 -1.53 5.16 0.94
N LEU A 43 -2.43 4.84 1.85
CA LEU A 43 -3.82 5.29 1.76
C LEU A 43 -3.97 6.62 2.51
N ARG A 44 -4.17 7.72 1.77
CA ARG A 44 -4.44 9.05 2.34
C ARG A 44 -5.93 9.23 2.61
N GLY A 45 -6.40 8.63 3.71
CA GLY A 45 -7.79 8.71 4.13
C GLY A 45 -8.75 7.83 3.32
N ARG A 46 -9.95 7.67 3.88
CA ARG A 46 -11.05 6.90 3.32
C ARG A 46 -12.17 7.83 2.87
N SER A 47 -12.99 7.32 1.96
CA SER A 47 -14.21 8.00 1.54
C SER A 47 -15.17 8.17 2.73
N MET A 48 -16.00 9.22 2.67
CA MET A 48 -17.04 9.44 3.69
C MET A 48 -18.24 8.51 3.46
N GLY A 49 -18.86 8.07 4.55
CA GLY A 49 -20.18 7.44 4.55
C GLY A 49 -21.32 8.46 4.47
N GLY A 50 -22.52 7.98 4.18
CA GLY A 50 -23.72 8.80 4.04
C GLY A 50 -24.79 8.12 3.20
N ILE A 51 -25.72 8.93 2.70
CA ILE A 51 -26.76 8.49 1.76
C ILE A 51 -26.41 9.00 0.37
N ALA A 52 -26.20 8.08 -0.58
CA ALA A 52 -25.87 8.38 -1.96
C ALA A 52 -27.07 9.00 -2.72
N PRO A 53 -26.85 9.66 -3.88
CA PRO A 53 -27.94 10.18 -4.72
C PRO A 53 -28.98 9.12 -5.09
N GLY A 54 -28.55 7.86 -5.27
CA GLY A 54 -29.45 6.73 -5.48
C GLY A 54 -30.28 6.29 -4.27
N GLY A 55 -30.14 6.94 -3.11
CA GLY A 55 -30.95 6.70 -1.90
C GLY A 55 -30.45 5.59 -0.97
N TRP A 56 -29.37 4.91 -1.32
CA TRP A 56 -28.75 3.86 -0.50
C TRP A 56 -27.75 4.42 0.50
N ALA A 57 -27.62 3.75 1.64
CA ALA A 57 -26.71 4.14 2.72
C ALA A 57 -25.39 3.37 2.65
N CYS A 58 -24.29 4.01 3.03
CA CYS A 58 -22.98 3.37 3.15
C CYS A 58 -22.14 3.97 4.28
N GLU A 59 -21.31 3.14 4.91
CA GLU A 59 -20.28 3.58 5.88
C GLU A 59 -19.09 4.26 5.20
N SER A 60 -18.85 3.95 3.93
CA SER A 60 -17.82 4.53 3.07
C SER A 60 -18.29 4.44 1.63
N LEU A 61 -18.40 5.56 0.93
CA LEU A 61 -18.83 5.59 -0.47
C LEU A 61 -17.74 4.97 -1.35
N PRO A 62 -18.05 4.02 -2.27
CA PRO A 62 -17.09 3.43 -3.18
C PRO A 62 -16.32 4.49 -3.97
N TYR A 63 -15.05 4.20 -4.25
CA TYR A 63 -14.21 5.14 -4.98
C TYR A 63 -13.10 4.47 -5.78
N LEU A 64 -12.72 5.13 -6.87
CA LEU A 64 -11.61 4.73 -7.71
C LEU A 64 -10.30 5.36 -7.23
N ILE A 65 -9.24 4.56 -7.20
CA ILE A 65 -7.86 5.00 -7.09
C ILE A 65 -7.25 4.96 -8.48
N GLU A 66 -6.79 6.10 -8.96
CA GLU A 66 -6.31 6.27 -10.33
C GLU A 66 -4.79 6.35 -10.38
N CYS A 67 -4.19 5.73 -11.39
CA CYS A 67 -2.84 6.09 -11.82
C CYS A 67 -2.97 7.35 -12.69
N ASP A 68 -2.80 8.50 -12.05
CA ASP A 68 -3.04 9.82 -12.64
C ASP A 68 -2.04 10.15 -13.76
N ASN A 69 -2.46 11.01 -14.69
CA ASN A 69 -1.73 11.32 -15.93
C ASN A 69 -1.64 12.81 -16.27
N TRP A 70 -1.76 13.68 -15.27
CA TRP A 70 -1.75 15.13 -15.47
C TRP A 70 -0.35 15.72 -15.72
N GLY A 71 0.69 15.20 -15.05
CA GLY A 71 1.98 15.88 -14.89
C GLY A 71 3.09 15.47 -15.85
N GLY A 72 3.05 14.25 -16.41
CA GLY A 72 4.15 13.67 -17.19
C GLY A 72 5.48 13.74 -16.44
N ARG A 73 6.46 14.47 -16.99
CA ARG A 73 7.75 14.77 -16.35
C ARG A 73 7.62 16.05 -15.53
N MET A 74 7.87 15.94 -14.23
CA MET A 74 7.67 17.01 -13.25
C MET A 74 8.94 17.83 -12.99
N LEU A 75 10.11 17.34 -13.43
CA LEU A 75 11.40 18.02 -13.32
C LEU A 75 11.94 18.48 -14.69
N PRO A 76 12.73 19.57 -14.73
CA PRO A 76 13.53 19.92 -15.91
C PRO A 76 14.50 18.80 -16.30
N GLU A 77 14.86 18.73 -17.57
CA GLU A 77 15.66 17.63 -18.12
C GLU A 77 17.05 17.55 -17.49
N GLU A 78 17.67 18.70 -17.27
CA GLU A 78 18.95 18.88 -16.62
C GLU A 78 18.95 18.39 -15.15
N GLN A 79 17.78 18.29 -14.51
CA GLN A 79 17.63 17.79 -13.14
C GLN A 79 17.26 16.30 -13.08
N MET A 80 16.90 15.67 -14.20
CA MET A 80 16.57 14.24 -14.23
C MET A 80 17.77 13.33 -13.97
N ALA A 81 18.99 13.84 -14.15
CA ALA A 81 20.20 13.12 -13.77
C ALA A 81 20.50 13.20 -12.26
N ASP A 82 19.94 14.19 -11.55
CA ASP A 82 20.15 14.38 -10.11
C ASP A 82 19.18 13.53 -9.29
N ARG A 83 19.74 12.48 -8.66
CA ARG A 83 19.00 11.58 -7.78
C ARG A 83 18.37 12.29 -6.57
N SER A 84 19.06 13.26 -5.98
CA SER A 84 18.58 14.03 -4.84
C SER A 84 17.42 14.94 -5.23
N ALA A 85 17.50 15.58 -6.40
CA ALA A 85 16.40 16.37 -6.96
C ALA A 85 15.17 15.49 -7.20
N ARG A 86 15.35 14.32 -7.83
CA ARG A 86 14.27 13.36 -8.10
C ARG A 86 13.61 12.84 -6.82
N ALA A 87 14.39 12.50 -5.79
CA ALA A 87 13.85 11.98 -4.54
C ALA A 87 12.89 12.97 -3.84
N LYS A 88 13.07 14.27 -4.07
CA LYS A 88 12.27 15.37 -3.49
C LYS A 88 10.97 15.66 -4.26
N VAL A 89 10.83 15.15 -5.48
CA VAL A 89 9.66 15.36 -6.33
C VAL A 89 8.87 14.05 -6.43
N GLY A 90 7.54 14.18 -6.52
CA GLY A 90 6.62 13.05 -6.64
C GLY A 90 7.12 12.03 -7.67
N ARG A 91 7.02 10.74 -7.32
CA ARG A 91 7.39 9.60 -8.15
C ARG A 91 8.74 9.74 -8.86
N TRP A 92 9.75 10.17 -8.13
CA TRP A 92 11.11 10.33 -8.65
C TRP A 92 11.20 11.26 -9.88
N GLY A 93 10.42 12.35 -9.88
CA GLY A 93 10.46 13.38 -10.92
C GLY A 93 9.38 13.24 -12.00
N TYR A 94 8.38 12.39 -11.81
CA TYR A 94 7.30 12.11 -12.75
C TYR A 94 5.93 12.19 -12.06
N ASP A 95 4.84 12.21 -12.84
CA ASP A 95 3.53 11.84 -12.32
C ASP A 95 3.38 10.32 -12.19
N ASP A 96 2.21 9.83 -11.75
CA ASP A 96 1.98 8.42 -11.48
C ASP A 96 2.19 7.55 -12.72
N ILE A 97 1.53 7.89 -13.84
CA ILE A 97 1.59 7.06 -15.04
C ILE A 97 2.93 7.19 -15.77
N ALA A 98 3.52 8.38 -15.83
CA ALA A 98 4.81 8.56 -16.50
C ALA A 98 5.90 7.83 -15.72
N TRP A 99 5.87 7.87 -14.39
CA TRP A 99 6.76 7.04 -13.57
C TRP A 99 6.59 5.57 -13.89
N LEU A 100 5.34 5.07 -13.89
CA LEU A 100 5.08 3.67 -14.20
C LEU A 100 5.60 3.32 -15.60
N ALA A 101 5.32 4.18 -16.58
CA ALA A 101 5.65 3.99 -17.99
C ALA A 101 7.18 3.96 -18.26
N THR A 102 7.99 4.64 -17.43
CA THR A 102 9.46 4.59 -17.52
C THR A 102 10.08 3.35 -16.87
N GLN A 103 9.32 2.59 -16.07
CA GLN A 103 9.83 1.35 -15.46
C GLN A 103 9.94 0.20 -16.48
N PRO A 104 10.82 -0.80 -16.23
CA PRO A 104 10.87 -2.02 -17.04
C PRO A 104 9.52 -2.76 -17.12
N GLU A 105 9.24 -3.41 -18.25
CA GLU A 105 7.96 -4.08 -18.51
C GLU A 105 7.55 -5.11 -17.42
N PRO A 106 8.45 -5.97 -16.89
CA PRO A 106 8.11 -6.86 -15.78
C PRO A 106 7.74 -6.10 -14.51
N PHE A 107 8.49 -5.03 -14.18
CA PHE A 107 8.22 -4.19 -13.00
C PHE A 107 6.84 -3.53 -13.08
N GLN A 108 6.41 -3.13 -14.28
CA GLN A 108 5.07 -2.56 -14.47
C GLN A 108 3.97 -3.56 -14.11
N SER A 109 4.16 -4.82 -14.50
CA SER A 109 3.23 -5.91 -14.17
C SER A 109 3.16 -6.15 -12.66
N ASP A 110 4.32 -6.23 -12.01
CA ASP A 110 4.44 -6.39 -10.57
C ASP A 110 3.79 -5.23 -9.82
N PHE A 111 4.00 -4.00 -10.29
CA PHE A 111 3.42 -2.80 -9.70
C PHE A 111 1.90 -2.77 -9.84
N ILE A 112 1.33 -3.12 -11.00
CA ILE A 112 -0.12 -3.18 -11.17
C ILE A 112 -0.74 -4.22 -10.22
N GLN A 113 -0.11 -5.39 -10.08
CA GLN A 113 -0.54 -6.40 -9.12
C GLN A 113 -0.45 -5.87 -7.68
N TYR A 114 0.68 -5.25 -7.32
CA TYR A 114 0.88 -4.63 -6.01
C TYR A 114 -0.19 -3.57 -5.72
N ALA A 115 -0.42 -2.64 -6.65
CA ALA A 115 -1.41 -1.58 -6.50
C ALA A 115 -2.83 -2.12 -6.35
N HIS A 116 -3.19 -3.13 -7.15
CA HIS A 116 -4.50 -3.77 -7.05
C HIS A 116 -4.69 -4.40 -5.66
N ARG A 117 -3.72 -5.23 -5.23
CA ARG A 117 -3.77 -5.91 -3.91
C ARG A 117 -3.75 -4.90 -2.76
N PHE A 118 -2.90 -3.89 -2.82
CA PHE A 118 -2.79 -2.84 -1.82
C PHE A 118 -4.11 -2.10 -1.65
N VAL A 119 -4.72 -1.62 -2.75
CA VAL A 119 -5.98 -0.87 -2.71
C VAL A 119 -7.09 -1.72 -2.10
N ARG A 120 -7.23 -2.98 -2.53
CA ARG A 120 -8.25 -3.92 -2.00
C ARG A 120 -8.01 -4.27 -0.53
N ASN A 121 -6.76 -4.25 -0.07
CA ASN A 121 -6.40 -4.49 1.32
C ASN A 121 -6.62 -3.25 2.20
N ALA A 122 -6.34 -2.06 1.70
CA ALA A 122 -6.31 -0.83 2.50
C ALA A 122 -7.72 -0.30 2.83
N ASP A 123 -8.67 -0.44 1.89
CA ASP A 123 -10.07 -0.10 2.10
C ASP A 123 -10.98 -0.94 1.18
N PRO A 124 -11.93 -1.73 1.73
CA PRO A 124 -12.92 -2.45 0.95
C PRO A 124 -13.75 -1.60 -0.03
N ALA A 125 -13.93 -0.30 0.25
CA ALA A 125 -14.64 0.65 -0.61
C ALA A 125 -13.77 1.18 -1.77
N ALA A 126 -12.45 0.93 -1.75
CA ALA A 126 -11.53 1.40 -2.78
C ALA A 126 -11.34 0.35 -3.89
N PHE A 127 -11.25 0.85 -5.12
CA PHE A 127 -11.01 0.06 -6.32
C PHE A 127 -9.92 0.70 -7.16
N LEU A 128 -8.94 -0.10 -7.62
CA LEU A 128 -7.94 0.40 -8.55
C LEU A 128 -8.58 0.60 -9.94
N GLN A 129 -8.47 1.80 -10.49
CA GLN A 129 -8.75 2.03 -11.91
C GLN A 129 -7.57 1.49 -12.72
N MET A 130 -7.81 0.40 -13.46
CA MET A 130 -6.76 -0.25 -14.25
C MET A 130 -6.19 0.71 -15.31
N PRO A 131 -4.87 0.93 -15.36
CA PRO A 131 -4.26 1.88 -16.29
C PRO A 131 -4.19 1.28 -17.69
N LEU A 132 -5.29 1.23 -18.43
CA LEU A 132 -5.32 0.61 -19.76
C LEU A 132 -4.59 1.45 -20.81
N ARG A 133 -5.07 2.68 -21.02
CA ARG A 133 -4.44 3.67 -21.89
C ARG A 133 -4.41 5.02 -21.22
N ARG A 134 -3.25 5.67 -21.26
CA ARG A 134 -3.01 6.98 -20.66
C ARG A 134 -2.03 7.78 -21.51
N THR A 135 -2.20 9.09 -21.54
CA THR A 135 -1.21 10.03 -22.09
C THR A 135 -0.10 10.24 -21.07
N LEU A 136 1.13 10.51 -21.51
CA LEU A 136 2.29 10.72 -20.66
C LEU A 136 2.72 12.19 -20.60
N GLY A 137 1.84 13.09 -21.06
CA GLY A 137 2.12 14.52 -21.18
C GLY A 137 3.37 14.77 -22.05
N LYS A 138 4.37 15.42 -21.46
CA LYS A 138 5.65 15.71 -22.13
C LYS A 138 6.65 14.54 -22.09
N THR A 139 6.36 13.49 -21.33
CA THR A 139 7.26 12.32 -21.23
C THR A 139 7.18 11.49 -22.51
N ARG A 140 8.34 11.14 -23.03
CA ARG A 140 8.50 10.23 -24.16
C ARG A 140 9.20 8.97 -23.67
N ILE A 141 8.68 7.81 -24.04
CA ILE A 141 9.29 6.51 -23.73
C ILE A 141 9.57 5.74 -25.01
N ASP A 142 10.67 5.00 -25.04
CA ASP A 142 10.94 4.02 -26.10
C ASP A 142 10.23 2.72 -25.76
N VAL A 143 9.42 2.23 -26.69
CA VAL A 143 8.83 0.90 -26.61
C VAL A 143 9.14 0.15 -27.89
N ALA A 144 10.08 -0.80 -27.81
CA ALA A 144 10.53 -1.63 -28.93
C ALA A 144 11.00 -0.80 -30.15
N GLY A 145 11.79 0.24 -29.91
CA GLY A 145 12.35 1.13 -30.94
C GLY A 145 11.37 2.21 -31.42
N ARG A 146 10.21 2.34 -30.75
CA ARG A 146 9.21 3.37 -31.06
C ARG A 146 9.08 4.34 -29.90
N LEU A 147 9.40 5.61 -30.16
CA LEU A 147 9.15 6.70 -29.24
C LEU A 147 7.65 7.04 -29.17
N THR A 148 7.07 7.06 -27.97
CA THR A 148 5.63 7.31 -27.76
C THR A 148 5.40 8.16 -26.51
N ASP A 149 4.29 8.90 -26.47
CA ASP A 149 3.77 9.66 -25.31
C ASP A 149 2.51 9.01 -24.73
N SER A 150 2.29 7.73 -24.99
CA SER A 150 1.13 7.02 -24.48
C SER A 150 1.54 5.70 -23.85
N TYR A 151 1.13 5.48 -22.61
CA TYR A 151 1.13 4.16 -21.99
C TYR A 151 -0.05 3.35 -22.53
N LYS A 152 0.23 2.12 -22.96
CA LYS A 152 -0.75 1.18 -23.50
C LYS A 152 -0.51 -0.19 -22.87
N ALA A 153 -1.34 -0.59 -21.91
CA ALA A 153 -1.26 -1.90 -21.27
C ALA A 153 -1.51 -3.06 -22.25
N ASN A 154 -2.08 -2.79 -23.42
CA ASN A 154 -2.41 -3.78 -24.43
C ASN A 154 -1.27 -4.76 -24.73
N ARG A 155 -1.66 -5.99 -25.09
CA ARG A 155 -0.72 -6.98 -25.61
C ARG A 155 -0.02 -6.41 -26.86
N ARG A 156 1.31 -6.53 -26.89
CA ARG A 156 2.13 -6.08 -28.00
C ARG A 156 1.82 -6.94 -29.23
N GLY A 157 1.61 -6.30 -30.37
CA GLY A 157 1.35 -6.99 -31.64
C GLY A 157 1.16 -6.02 -32.80
N PRO A 158 0.80 -6.50 -34.00
CA PRO A 158 0.67 -5.67 -35.19
C PRO A 158 -0.30 -4.48 -35.02
N ALA A 159 -1.40 -4.67 -34.28
CA ALA A 159 -2.39 -3.63 -33.99
C ALA A 159 -1.95 -2.66 -32.88
N CYS A 160 -1.01 -3.06 -32.02
CA CYS A 160 -0.46 -2.23 -30.95
C CYS A 160 1.04 -2.49 -30.77
N PRO A 161 1.90 -2.01 -31.69
CA PRO A 161 3.34 -2.30 -31.66
C PRO A 161 4.05 -1.78 -30.41
N ASP A 162 3.53 -0.69 -29.83
CA ASP A 162 3.99 -0.06 -28.58
C ASP A 162 3.16 -0.49 -27.35
N GLY A 163 2.43 -1.60 -27.43
CA GLY A 163 1.79 -2.23 -26.27
C GLY A 163 2.81 -2.67 -25.22
N ARG A 164 2.43 -2.66 -23.95
CA ARG A 164 3.32 -2.97 -22.80
C ARG A 164 3.05 -4.35 -22.20
N ASN A 165 2.11 -5.14 -22.74
CA ASN A 165 1.81 -6.52 -22.30
C ASN A 165 1.21 -6.68 -20.89
N GLN A 166 0.71 -5.63 -20.24
CA GLN A 166 0.00 -5.77 -18.95
C GLN A 166 -1.47 -6.21 -19.08
N GLU A 167 -2.02 -6.31 -20.29
CA GLU A 167 -3.40 -6.72 -20.54
C GLU A 167 -3.75 -8.06 -19.89
N ASP A 168 -2.85 -9.04 -19.96
CA ASP A 168 -3.07 -10.36 -19.35
C ASP A 168 -3.01 -10.33 -17.83
N VAL A 169 -2.15 -9.48 -17.26
CA VAL A 169 -2.10 -9.24 -15.80
C VAL A 169 -3.40 -8.59 -15.36
N ILE A 170 -3.84 -7.54 -16.03
CA ILE A 170 -5.09 -6.83 -15.73
C ILE A 170 -6.29 -7.77 -15.83
N ARG A 171 -6.36 -8.60 -16.88
CA ARG A 171 -7.41 -9.60 -17.07
C ARG A 171 -7.49 -10.57 -15.90
N ARG A 172 -6.35 -11.12 -15.46
CA ARG A 172 -6.27 -12.05 -14.31
C ARG A 172 -6.76 -11.40 -13.02
N LEU A 173 -6.30 -10.18 -12.74
CA LEU A 173 -6.73 -9.42 -11.54
C LEU A 173 -8.24 -9.15 -11.58
N TRP A 174 -8.79 -8.77 -12.74
CA TRP A 174 -10.22 -8.51 -12.90
C TRP A 174 -11.08 -9.77 -12.72
N ALA A 175 -10.57 -10.94 -13.12
CA ALA A 175 -11.25 -12.22 -12.93
C ALA A 175 -11.31 -12.68 -11.45
N GLY A 176 -10.77 -11.88 -10.52
CA GLY A 176 -10.83 -12.16 -9.09
C GLY A 176 -9.54 -12.75 -8.50
N GLU A 177 -8.43 -12.75 -9.23
CA GLU A 177 -7.13 -13.04 -8.65
C GLU A 177 -6.70 -11.88 -7.73
N GLY A 178 -6.90 -12.04 -6.43
CA GLY A 178 -6.47 -11.05 -5.44
C GLY A 178 -7.07 -11.27 -4.04
N PRO A 179 -6.61 -10.50 -3.04
CA PRO A 179 -7.08 -10.64 -1.68
C PRO A 179 -8.54 -10.22 -1.60
N ARG A 180 -9.33 -11.00 -0.85
CA ARG A 180 -10.56 -10.46 -0.29
C ARG A 180 -10.16 -9.40 0.75
N PRO A 181 -10.91 -8.28 0.85
CA PRO A 181 -10.63 -7.27 1.86
C PRO A 181 -10.46 -7.92 3.23
N ASP A 182 -9.47 -7.50 4.01
CA ASP A 182 -9.35 -7.94 5.39
C ASP A 182 -10.53 -7.35 6.16
N PRO A 183 -11.47 -8.15 6.70
CA PRO A 183 -12.60 -7.60 7.44
C PRO A 183 -12.18 -6.95 8.76
N ILE A 184 -10.90 -7.07 9.15
CA ILE A 184 -10.35 -6.43 10.35
C ILE A 184 -10.39 -4.91 10.16
N ARG A 185 -11.44 -4.29 10.69
CA ARG A 185 -11.60 -2.84 10.74
C ARG A 185 -10.59 -2.27 11.71
N GLU A 186 -9.95 -1.16 11.32
CA GLU A 186 -9.16 -0.34 12.23
C GLU A 186 -10.01 0.01 13.44
N SER A 187 -9.70 -0.56 14.60
CA SER A 187 -10.35 -0.21 15.84
C SER A 187 -9.29 0.04 16.90
N ALA A 188 -9.42 1.18 17.58
CA ALA A 188 -8.85 1.30 18.91
C ALA A 188 -9.71 0.41 19.80
N GLY A 189 -9.33 -0.87 19.93
CA GLY A 189 -9.99 -1.78 20.86
C GLY A 189 -10.03 -1.16 22.27
N PRO A 190 -10.96 -1.58 23.14
CA PRO A 190 -11.02 -1.09 24.50
C PRO A 190 -9.69 -1.36 25.23
N ALA A 191 -9.33 -0.53 26.22
CA ALA A 191 -8.10 -0.70 27.00
C ALA A 191 -8.01 -2.06 27.71
N VAL A 192 -9.17 -2.67 27.96
CA VAL A 192 -9.32 -4.05 28.43
C VAL A 192 -10.35 -4.71 27.52
N ASP A 193 -10.04 -5.88 26.96
CA ASP A 193 -10.97 -6.57 26.08
C ASP A 193 -12.05 -7.36 26.83
N ALA A 194 -12.99 -7.95 26.09
CA ALA A 194 -14.11 -8.71 26.66
C ALA A 194 -13.68 -9.91 27.52
N ALA A 195 -12.41 -10.36 27.40
CA ALA A 195 -11.83 -11.41 28.22
C ALA A 195 -11.10 -10.87 29.47
N GLY A 196 -11.12 -9.55 29.71
CA GLY A 196 -10.43 -8.93 30.84
C GLY A 196 -8.93 -8.70 30.61
N VAL A 197 -8.44 -8.86 29.38
CA VAL A 197 -7.02 -8.71 29.05
C VAL A 197 -6.70 -7.25 28.74
N HIS A 198 -5.64 -6.70 29.36
CA HIS A 198 -5.13 -5.38 29.00
C HIS A 198 -4.65 -5.38 27.54
N VAL A 199 -5.18 -4.45 26.75
CA VAL A 199 -4.88 -4.31 25.32
C VAL A 199 -3.88 -3.18 25.14
N PRO A 200 -2.57 -3.47 25.03
CA PRO A 200 -1.60 -2.41 24.82
C PRO A 200 -1.84 -1.77 23.45
N GLN A 201 -1.70 -0.45 23.39
CA GLN A 201 -1.81 0.28 22.13
C GLN A 201 -0.80 1.43 22.05
N PRO A 202 -0.22 1.69 20.86
CA PRO A 202 -0.30 0.85 19.66
C PRO A 202 0.58 -0.41 19.77
N VAL A 203 0.26 -1.42 18.96
CA VAL A 203 1.17 -2.54 18.64
C VAL A 203 1.63 -2.34 17.20
N VAL A 204 2.93 -2.24 16.98
CA VAL A 204 3.53 -1.82 15.70
C VAL A 204 4.64 -2.78 15.29
N LEU A 205 4.68 -3.16 14.02
CA LEU A 205 5.85 -3.81 13.43
C LEU A 205 6.96 -2.78 13.24
N ASP A 206 8.11 -3.00 13.86
CA ASP A 206 9.31 -2.15 13.80
C ASP A 206 10.47 -2.91 13.10
N GLY A 207 11.50 -2.20 12.66
CA GLY A 207 12.60 -2.74 11.86
C GLY A 207 12.57 -2.27 10.40
N ASP A 208 13.32 -2.94 9.52
CA ASP A 208 13.44 -2.54 8.11
C ASP A 208 12.10 -2.61 7.35
N ILE A 209 11.16 -3.42 7.87
CA ILE A 209 9.79 -3.50 7.36
C ILE A 209 9.09 -2.14 7.30
N GLN A 210 9.40 -1.22 8.21
CA GLN A 210 8.76 0.11 8.20
C GLN A 210 9.13 0.88 6.95
N LYS A 211 10.43 0.99 6.66
CA LYS A 211 10.92 1.64 5.43
C LYS A 211 10.37 0.96 4.18
N HIS A 212 10.36 -0.37 4.17
CA HIS A 212 9.85 -1.14 3.04
C HIS A 212 8.36 -0.89 2.75
N LEU A 213 7.55 -0.62 3.79
CA LEU A 213 6.13 -0.27 3.67
C LEU A 213 5.89 1.24 3.50
N GLY A 214 6.96 2.02 3.43
CA GLY A 214 6.88 3.45 3.24
C GLY A 214 6.80 4.23 4.54
N GLU A 215 7.63 3.93 5.52
CA GLU A 215 8.03 4.97 6.49
C GLU A 215 9.33 5.63 6.09
N ALA A 216 9.36 6.95 6.22
CA ALA A 216 10.58 7.72 5.99
C ALA A 216 11.60 7.46 7.10
N GLU A 217 11.14 7.42 8.35
CA GLU A 217 11.97 7.24 9.53
C GLU A 217 11.34 6.17 10.45
N PRO A 218 12.16 5.39 11.19
CA PRO A 218 11.65 4.39 12.11
C PRO A 218 10.80 4.99 13.24
N ASP A 219 9.51 4.67 13.27
CA ASP A 219 8.52 5.21 14.22
C ASP A 219 7.82 4.10 15.02
N PRO A 220 8.01 4.00 16.35
CA PRO A 220 7.30 3.03 17.19
C PRO A 220 5.78 3.29 17.28
N GLN A 221 5.29 4.42 16.76
CA GLN A 221 3.88 4.77 16.64
C GLN A 221 3.35 4.70 15.20
N SER A 222 4.13 4.13 14.26
CA SER A 222 3.81 4.14 12.84
C SER A 222 2.38 3.65 12.56
N PRO A 223 1.49 4.49 12.00
CA PRO A 223 0.15 4.06 11.61
C PRO A 223 0.20 3.10 10.41
N ILE A 224 1.25 3.20 9.59
CA ILE A 224 1.47 2.34 8.42
C ILE A 224 1.71 0.90 8.87
N CYS A 225 2.50 0.69 9.92
CA CYS A 225 2.92 -0.63 10.40
C CYS A 225 2.17 -1.13 11.65
N ARG A 226 1.09 -0.46 12.04
CA ARG A 226 0.25 -0.83 13.20
C ARG A 226 -0.53 -2.12 12.97
N LEU A 227 -0.58 -3.00 13.97
CA LEU A 227 -1.49 -4.14 14.04
C LEU A 227 -2.77 -3.78 14.79
N TRP A 228 -3.89 -4.44 14.48
CA TRP A 228 -5.19 -4.17 15.08
C TRP A 228 -5.60 -5.27 16.04
N HIS A 229 -6.10 -4.90 17.22
CA HIS A 229 -6.59 -5.88 18.18
C HIS A 229 -7.82 -6.60 17.63
N VAL A 230 -7.84 -7.93 17.74
CA VAL A 230 -8.92 -8.79 17.25
C VAL A 230 -9.58 -9.62 18.38
N GLY A 231 -9.25 -9.33 19.64
CA GLY A 231 -9.76 -10.04 20.82
C GLY A 231 -8.71 -10.96 21.49
N GLY A 232 -8.85 -11.19 22.80
CA GLY A 232 -8.00 -12.11 23.57
C GLY A 232 -6.53 -11.68 23.63
N GLY A 233 -6.24 -10.39 23.63
CA GLY A 233 -4.87 -9.87 23.52
C GLY A 233 -4.15 -10.16 22.19
N VAL A 234 -4.86 -10.60 21.15
CA VAL A 234 -4.29 -10.89 19.82
C VAL A 234 -4.43 -9.67 18.91
N PHE A 235 -3.38 -9.39 18.15
CA PHE A 235 -3.29 -8.30 17.19
C PHE A 235 -2.99 -8.85 15.80
N ARG A 236 -3.71 -8.40 14.78
CA ARG A 236 -3.58 -8.94 13.42
C ARG A 236 -3.71 -7.85 12.37
N ARG A 237 -2.97 -7.99 11.27
CA ARG A 237 -3.15 -7.17 10.06
C ARG A 237 -2.50 -7.82 8.85
N ARG A 238 -3.16 -7.71 7.70
CA ARG A 238 -2.57 -8.00 6.39
C ARG A 238 -1.81 -6.80 5.81
N PHE A 239 -0.62 -7.08 5.29
CA PHE A 239 0.21 -6.17 4.51
C PHE A 239 0.41 -6.72 3.11
N VAL A 240 0.56 -5.81 2.15
CA VAL A 240 0.96 -6.15 0.78
C VAL A 240 2.36 -5.59 0.57
N MET A 241 3.33 -6.48 0.42
CA MET A 241 4.74 -6.14 0.29
C MET A 241 5.02 -5.67 -1.13
N PRO A 242 5.53 -4.44 -1.34
CA PRO A 242 5.76 -3.92 -2.68
C PRO A 242 6.83 -4.69 -3.44
N TYR A 243 7.86 -5.21 -2.76
CA TYR A 243 9.03 -5.81 -3.41
C TYR A 243 9.50 -7.09 -2.70
N ALA A 244 10.24 -7.94 -3.41
CA ALA A 244 11.03 -9.00 -2.79
C ALA A 244 12.16 -8.40 -1.96
N ALA A 245 12.35 -8.89 -0.73
CA ALA A 245 13.32 -8.36 0.22
C ALA A 245 13.57 -9.34 1.37
N GLU A 246 14.69 -9.16 2.06
CA GLU A 246 14.91 -9.73 3.39
C GLU A 246 14.92 -8.61 4.42
N LEU A 247 13.99 -8.67 5.38
CA LEU A 247 13.69 -7.57 6.29
C LEU A 247 13.84 -8.02 7.74
N THR A 248 14.30 -7.13 8.60
CA THR A 248 14.16 -7.29 10.05
C THR A 248 12.77 -6.88 10.51
N VAL A 249 12.22 -7.65 11.45
CA VAL A 249 10.91 -7.36 12.09
C VAL A 249 11.03 -7.53 13.60
N ARG A 250 10.42 -6.58 14.31
CA ARG A 250 10.24 -6.55 15.76
C ARG A 250 8.81 -6.13 16.06
N VAL A 251 8.34 -6.37 17.28
CA VAL A 251 7.04 -5.87 17.73
C VAL A 251 7.26 -4.84 18.84
N CYS A 252 6.96 -3.58 18.55
CA CYS A 252 6.92 -2.51 19.55
C CYS A 252 5.52 -2.43 20.16
N VAL A 253 5.46 -2.33 21.47
CA VAL A 253 4.23 -2.29 22.26
C VAL A 253 4.15 -0.98 23.04
N GLY A 254 2.99 -0.33 23.05
CA GLY A 254 2.76 0.90 23.82
C GLY A 254 3.29 2.18 23.17
N GLY A 255 3.71 2.12 21.89
CA GLY A 255 4.09 3.31 21.13
C GLY A 255 5.43 3.94 21.53
N THR A 256 6.25 3.21 22.30
CA THR A 256 7.64 3.55 22.58
C THR A 256 8.53 2.35 22.24
N ARG A 257 9.86 2.53 22.28
CA ARG A 257 10.81 1.41 22.19
C ARG A 257 11.21 0.89 23.58
N THR A 258 10.40 1.14 24.60
CA THR A 258 10.62 0.63 25.97
C THR A 258 10.27 -0.86 26.06
N GLU A 259 9.24 -1.30 25.33
CA GLU A 259 8.81 -2.69 25.27
C GLU A 259 8.82 -3.16 23.81
N VAL A 260 9.85 -3.93 23.45
CA VAL A 260 10.06 -4.43 22.10
C VAL A 260 10.32 -5.93 22.15
N TYR A 261 9.48 -6.72 21.48
CA TYR A 261 9.62 -8.17 21.40
C TYR A 261 10.28 -8.59 20.09
N ARG A 262 11.21 -9.53 20.22
CA ARG A 262 12.02 -10.08 19.13
C ARG A 262 11.79 -11.58 19.00
N ALA A 263 12.59 -12.25 18.17
CA ALA A 263 12.56 -13.70 17.97
C ALA A 263 12.51 -14.44 19.32
N GLY A 264 11.64 -15.44 19.46
CA GLY A 264 11.41 -16.17 20.72
C GLY A 264 10.65 -15.41 21.83
N GLY A 265 10.12 -14.20 21.56
CA GLY A 265 9.30 -13.43 22.50
C GLY A 265 10.07 -12.76 23.64
N ILE A 266 11.37 -12.54 23.43
CA ILE A 266 12.29 -11.89 24.36
C ILE A 266 12.55 -10.43 23.97
N THR A 267 12.95 -9.60 24.95
CA THR A 267 13.21 -8.16 24.73
C THR A 267 14.63 -7.85 24.27
N HIS A 268 15.55 -8.81 24.43
CA HIS A 268 16.94 -8.74 24.01
C HIS A 268 17.28 -9.98 23.19
N GLY A 269 17.91 -9.83 22.03
CA GLY A 269 18.22 -10.95 21.15
C GLY A 269 18.14 -10.58 19.68
N ALA A 270 18.11 -11.60 18.82
CA ALA A 270 17.98 -11.43 17.38
C ALA A 270 16.56 -10.99 16.98
N ASP A 271 16.45 -10.15 15.96
CA ASP A 271 15.17 -9.76 15.36
C ASP A 271 14.58 -10.92 14.55
N TYR A 272 13.25 -10.90 14.37
CA TYR A 272 12.64 -11.77 13.38
C TYR A 272 13.18 -11.42 11.99
N ARG A 273 13.34 -12.43 11.13
CA ARG A 273 13.76 -12.26 9.74
C ARG A 273 12.58 -12.62 8.83
N LEU A 274 12.11 -11.64 8.07
CA LEU A 274 11.08 -11.83 7.05
C LEU A 274 11.73 -11.92 5.68
N LYS A 275 11.57 -13.03 4.98
CA LYS A 275 11.98 -13.19 3.58
C LYS A 275 10.77 -13.10 2.67
N VAL A 276 10.63 -12.01 1.94
CA VAL A 276 9.61 -11.81 0.91
C VAL A 276 10.18 -12.29 -0.42
N ARG A 277 9.55 -13.31 -1.02
CA ARG A 277 10.10 -14.01 -2.20
C ARG A 277 9.76 -13.33 -3.52
N ARG A 278 8.66 -12.56 -3.59
CA ARG A 278 8.23 -11.83 -4.79
C ARG A 278 7.46 -10.55 -4.46
N PRO A 279 7.39 -9.57 -5.39
CA PRO A 279 6.53 -8.40 -5.28
C PRO A 279 5.06 -8.76 -5.06
N ALA A 280 4.30 -7.81 -4.53
CA ALA A 280 2.88 -7.94 -4.23
C ALA A 280 2.51 -9.11 -3.30
N ALA A 281 3.49 -9.63 -2.54
CA ALA A 281 3.27 -10.70 -1.57
C ALA A 281 2.35 -10.22 -0.45
N GLU A 282 1.34 -11.02 -0.11
CA GLU A 282 0.46 -10.75 1.01
C GLU A 282 1.03 -11.44 2.25
N VAL A 283 1.19 -10.68 3.33
CA VAL A 283 1.68 -11.21 4.60
C VAL A 283 0.71 -10.79 5.69
N ILE A 284 0.08 -11.77 6.33
CA ILE A 284 -0.78 -11.53 7.48
C ILE A 284 0.08 -11.75 8.72
N PHE A 285 0.30 -10.69 9.49
CA PHE A 285 0.98 -10.80 10.78
C PHE A 285 -0.04 -10.96 11.89
N THR A 286 0.24 -11.87 12.81
CA THR A 286 -0.53 -12.10 14.03
C THR A 286 0.43 -12.05 15.22
N TYR A 287 0.23 -11.10 16.13
CA TYR A 287 0.95 -10.99 17.38
C TYR A 287 0.04 -11.37 18.54
N ASP A 288 0.48 -12.34 19.33
CA ASP A 288 -0.16 -12.73 20.59
C ASP A 288 0.59 -12.05 21.74
N HIS A 289 -0.08 -11.13 22.45
CA HIS A 289 0.54 -10.37 23.53
C HIS A 289 0.88 -11.23 24.76
N ALA A 290 0.04 -12.22 25.09
CA ALA A 290 0.27 -13.10 26.23
C ALA A 290 1.45 -14.04 25.98
N ALA A 291 1.53 -14.60 24.77
CA ALA A 291 2.66 -15.44 24.35
C ALA A 291 3.89 -14.63 23.92
N ARG A 292 3.76 -13.30 23.77
CA ARG A 292 4.79 -12.38 23.26
C ARG A 292 5.34 -12.80 21.89
N ARG A 293 4.54 -13.46 21.07
CA ARG A 293 4.99 -14.12 19.85
C ARG A 293 4.38 -13.50 18.61
N LEU A 294 5.21 -13.19 17.62
CA LEU A 294 4.80 -12.82 16.27
C LEU A 294 4.77 -14.04 15.36
N LEU A 295 3.71 -14.18 14.58
CA LEU A 295 3.53 -15.19 13.54
C LEU A 295 3.19 -14.49 12.22
N SER A 296 3.44 -15.18 11.11
CA SER A 296 3.01 -14.73 9.78
C SER A 296 2.35 -15.85 8.98
N GLU A 297 1.34 -15.50 8.20
CA GLU A 297 0.75 -16.35 7.17
C GLU A 297 1.00 -15.72 5.80
N SER A 298 1.66 -16.46 4.89
CA SER A 298 1.87 -16.03 3.51
C SER A 298 2.20 -17.24 2.62
N ALA A 299 1.76 -17.20 1.37
CA ALA A 299 2.26 -18.12 0.34
C ALA A 299 3.64 -17.70 -0.19
N ASP A 300 4.02 -16.44 0.00
CA ASP A 300 5.11 -15.77 -0.73
C ASP A 300 6.16 -15.13 0.19
N ALA A 301 6.02 -15.30 1.50
CA ALA A 301 6.99 -14.83 2.47
C ALA A 301 7.11 -15.79 3.66
N ASP A 302 8.29 -15.81 4.28
CA ASP A 302 8.58 -16.60 5.48
C ASP A 302 9.09 -15.69 6.58
N LEU A 303 8.47 -15.77 7.76
CA LEU A 303 8.98 -15.15 8.99
C LEU A 303 9.67 -16.23 9.82
N VAL A 304 10.92 -15.99 10.19
CA VAL A 304 11.73 -16.89 11.03
C VAL A 304 12.21 -16.14 12.27
N GLY A 305 12.10 -16.78 13.43
CA GLY A 305 12.50 -16.27 14.74
C GLY A 305 11.59 -16.75 15.86
#